data_AF-A0A6N4WP36-F1
#
_entry.id   AF-A0A6N4WP36-F1
#
_cell.length_a   1.000
_cell.length_b   1.000
_cell.length_c   1.000
_cell.angle_alpha   90.00
_cell.angle_beta   90.00
_cell.angle_gamma   90.00
#
_symmetry.space_group_name_H-M   'P 1'
#
loop_
_entity.id
_entity.type
_entity.pdbx_description
1 polymer ?
#
loop_
_entity_poly.entity_id
_entity_poly.type
_entity_poly.pdbx_seq_one_letter_code
_entity_poly.pdbx_strand_id
1 'polypeptide(L)'
;MNLKTLPIIPLLAAAGLCSCQSSYDASKIPAASHPTDGELMVKAVNDPIEPVNRASFALTEGLFDYVLYPAAKGYKWLIPEPGRKNISNFGANITYPVRLVNNSLQWQWSESWTETKRFGINTTEGVLGLYDPATAKYSLRASKEDLGQTFGKWGWNSQMYLFIPVLGPSSERDALGMFGDSYLNPVSYVESPYNYVSKGFLGFNELSIHADTIHNFLVENYDPYELSRLLYSAAREAAISNYAHDSTSSDGAETQTLRAIFAKPSNPDFKMQCIDDSAVIEGWKQELPYSLWLQPEPAPLMVQLPGLGSFRKGNMDLALAELAYEEGYSVLIFSNTFNWEFMTSAPQGYAPGYVNRDMELLREAYQAIMIDAEATYGADHFQQRSLSGMSMGAWYTLNLAADLKHRGTDHLVDNVIAINPPVNLLDSLGALDLLYRAPYQNGDMDRAKQTIDSAIAKAFISASMGLTPTSDLPFTNTEASYLIGLNFRLTLHEAIIAGAFNEELSVFGSKGALYKDMEALSFDDYYKKIAVMVNERQGVTEKDIQESVNLENRSEQLKQVKGLHLVLSDNDFLLNPKELNWLKTTFAGKTTVFEQGGHLGELWRPELQAAIREQLRKNYNNK
;
A
#
# COMPACT_ATOMS: atom_id res chain seq x y z
N MET A 1 -26.18 39.19 2.54
CA MET A 1 -24.99 39.25 3.41
C MET A 1 -23.78 39.43 2.50
N ASN A 2 -23.02 40.52 2.65
CA ASN A 2 -21.97 40.93 1.70
C ASN A 2 -20.77 39.97 1.74
N LEU A 3 -20.59 39.18 0.68
CA LEU A 3 -19.34 38.45 0.39
C LEU A 3 -18.30 39.43 -0.15
N LYS A 4 -17.58 40.12 0.74
CA LYS A 4 -16.33 40.78 0.38
C LYS A 4 -15.17 39.86 0.77
N THR A 5 -14.45 39.44 -0.26
CA THR A 5 -13.02 39.05 -0.25
C THR A 5 -12.62 37.93 0.72
N LEU A 6 -12.83 36.67 0.30
CA LEU A 6 -11.95 35.58 0.72
C LEU A 6 -10.55 35.82 0.10
N PRO A 7 -9.45 35.79 0.87
CA PRO A 7 -8.11 36.04 0.35
C PRO A 7 -7.58 34.75 -0.30
N ILE A 8 -8.14 34.33 -1.43
CA ILE A 8 -7.61 33.21 -2.24
C ILE A 8 -6.47 33.72 -3.15
N ILE A 9 -6.49 35.01 -3.50
CA ILE A 9 -5.53 35.65 -4.41
C ILE A 9 -4.15 35.94 -3.77
N PRO A 10 -4.01 36.29 -2.46
CA PRO A 10 -2.68 36.52 -1.88
C PRO A 10 -1.89 35.23 -1.65
N LEU A 11 -2.56 34.07 -1.50
CA LEU A 11 -1.90 32.77 -1.31
C LEU A 11 -1.19 32.30 -2.59
N LEU A 12 -1.81 32.54 -3.76
CA LEU A 12 -1.25 32.26 -5.08
C LEU A 12 -0.08 33.19 -5.43
N ALA A 13 -0.07 34.42 -4.91
CA ALA A 13 1.00 35.39 -5.15
C ALA A 13 2.24 35.17 -4.26
N ALA A 14 2.10 34.53 -3.10
CA ALA A 14 3.22 34.20 -2.20
C ALA A 14 4.03 32.97 -2.67
N ALA A 15 3.42 32.05 -3.43
CA ALA A 15 4.09 30.85 -3.95
C ALA A 15 5.01 31.12 -5.16
N GLY A 16 4.86 32.27 -5.83
CA GLY A 16 5.65 32.64 -7.01
C GLY A 16 7.08 33.13 -6.74
N LEU A 17 7.52 33.18 -5.48
CA LEU A 17 8.84 33.71 -5.09
C LEU A 17 9.76 32.68 -4.43
N CYS A 18 9.32 31.43 -4.21
CA CYS A 18 10.21 30.36 -3.76
C CYS A 18 10.84 29.67 -4.97
N SER A 19 11.95 30.27 -5.40
CA SER A 19 12.90 29.75 -6.37
C SER A 19 13.27 28.29 -6.17
N CYS A 20 13.45 27.60 -7.29
CA CYS A 20 13.82 26.20 -7.53
C CYS A 20 15.14 25.72 -6.88
N GLN A 21 15.32 25.88 -5.57
CA GLN A 21 16.38 25.17 -4.84
C GLN A 21 15.78 23.91 -4.23
N SER A 22 16.37 22.76 -4.56
CA SER A 22 16.14 21.51 -3.84
C SER A 22 16.36 21.77 -2.35
N SER A 23 15.39 21.42 -1.50
CA SER A 23 15.52 21.64 -0.06
C SER A 23 16.51 20.68 0.60
N TYR A 24 17.01 19.69 -0.16
CA TYR A 24 17.91 18.64 0.28
C TYR A 24 19.27 18.72 -0.44
N ASP A 25 20.30 18.15 0.20
CA ASP A 25 21.63 18.00 -0.37
C ASP A 25 21.75 16.70 -1.16
N ALA A 26 21.61 16.78 -2.49
CA ALA A 26 21.69 15.64 -3.39
C ALA A 26 23.03 14.89 -3.32
N SER A 27 24.12 15.53 -2.84
CA SER A 27 25.42 14.86 -2.68
C SER A 27 25.41 13.79 -1.59
N LYS A 28 24.40 13.78 -0.71
CA LYS A 28 24.19 12.77 0.31
C LYS A 28 23.54 11.49 -0.23
N ILE A 29 23.00 11.53 -1.45
CA ILE A 29 22.40 10.36 -2.10
C ILE A 29 23.54 9.55 -2.71
N PRO A 30 23.75 8.29 -2.29
CA PRO A 30 24.79 7.46 -2.87
C PRO A 30 24.48 7.16 -4.34
N ALA A 31 25.50 7.07 -5.18
CA ALA A 31 25.31 6.63 -6.57
C ALA A 31 24.80 5.18 -6.60
N ALA A 32 23.76 4.90 -7.39
CA ALA A 32 23.20 3.56 -7.56
C ALA A 32 24.21 2.58 -8.17
N SER A 33 24.23 1.32 -7.72
CA SER A 33 25.09 0.28 -8.32
C SER A 33 24.61 -0.11 -9.72
N HIS A 34 23.31 0.00 -9.97
CA HIS A 34 22.68 -0.31 -11.25
C HIS A 34 21.84 0.89 -11.75
N PRO A 35 22.46 1.91 -12.36
CA PRO A 35 21.73 3.10 -12.82
C PRO A 35 20.56 2.81 -13.78
N THR A 36 20.64 1.69 -14.52
CA THR A 36 19.57 1.22 -15.43
C THR A 36 18.28 0.86 -14.71
N ASP A 37 18.31 0.59 -13.39
CA ASP A 37 17.11 0.30 -12.60
C ASP A 37 16.14 1.48 -12.60
N GLY A 38 16.65 2.72 -12.74
CA GLY A 38 15.82 3.92 -12.89
C GLY A 38 14.97 3.92 -14.16
N GLU A 39 15.43 3.28 -15.23
CA GLU A 39 14.66 3.16 -16.47
C GLU A 39 13.47 2.20 -16.36
N LEU A 40 13.48 1.31 -15.35
CA LEU A 40 12.39 0.41 -15.04
C LEU A 40 11.33 1.05 -14.14
N MET A 41 11.57 2.25 -13.59
CA MET A 41 10.59 2.93 -12.77
C MET A 41 9.45 3.44 -13.64
N VAL A 42 8.23 3.37 -13.09
CA VAL A 42 7.05 3.96 -13.73
C VAL A 42 7.23 5.48 -13.80
N LYS A 43 7.00 6.05 -14.98
CA LYS A 43 7.22 7.48 -15.20
C LYS A 43 5.99 8.29 -14.81
N ALA A 44 6.20 9.29 -13.96
CA ALA A 44 5.19 10.29 -13.63
C ALA A 44 5.26 11.49 -14.60
N VAL A 45 4.12 12.12 -14.87
CA VAL A 45 4.06 13.40 -15.61
C VAL A 45 4.88 14.44 -14.83
N ASN A 46 5.69 15.22 -15.55
CA ASN A 46 6.54 16.25 -14.96
C ASN A 46 5.71 17.26 -14.17
N ASP A 47 6.24 17.71 -13.04
CA ASP A 47 5.55 18.64 -12.15
C ASP A 47 6.34 19.96 -11.97
N PRO A 48 6.27 20.87 -12.96
CA PRO A 48 7.00 22.14 -12.89
C PRO A 48 6.44 23.12 -11.85
N ILE A 49 5.25 22.85 -11.31
CA ILE A 49 4.57 23.71 -10.31
C ILE A 49 4.25 22.93 -9.02
N GLU A 50 5.11 21.97 -8.66
CA GLU A 50 4.95 21.08 -7.51
C GLU A 50 4.53 21.79 -6.22
N PRO A 51 5.11 22.95 -5.84
CA PRO A 51 4.67 23.67 -4.63
C PRO A 51 3.18 24.07 -4.65
N VAL A 52 2.67 24.47 -5.81
CA VAL A 52 1.26 24.88 -5.99
C VAL A 52 0.34 23.65 -5.94
N ASN A 53 0.77 22.56 -6.58
CA ASN A 53 0.01 21.32 -6.60
C ASN A 53 -0.03 20.66 -5.20
N ARG A 54 1.09 20.65 -4.46
CA ARG A 54 1.14 20.19 -3.06
C ARG A 54 0.28 21.03 -2.13
N ALA A 55 0.28 22.37 -2.29
CA ALA A 55 -0.63 23.22 -1.52
C ALA A 55 -2.10 22.90 -1.83
N SER A 56 -2.42 22.65 -3.10
CA SER A 56 -3.77 22.27 -3.54
C SER A 56 -4.20 20.89 -3.02
N PHE A 57 -3.25 19.96 -2.96
CA PHE A 57 -3.41 18.65 -2.34
C PHE A 57 -3.69 18.78 -0.84
N ALA A 58 -2.85 19.49 -0.09
CA ALA A 58 -3.02 19.68 1.36
C ALA A 58 -4.36 20.33 1.72
N LEU A 59 -4.83 21.28 0.91
CA LEU A 59 -6.17 21.87 1.07
C LEU A 59 -7.29 20.84 0.84
N THR A 60 -7.13 19.97 -0.15
CA THR A 60 -8.12 18.92 -0.48
C THR A 60 -8.11 17.81 0.56
N GLU A 61 -6.95 17.40 1.02
CA GLU A 61 -6.74 16.43 2.11
C GLU A 61 -7.39 16.92 3.40
N GLY A 62 -7.11 18.16 3.84
CA GLY A 62 -7.78 18.74 5.01
C GLY A 62 -9.30 18.83 4.84
N LEU A 63 -9.80 19.24 3.67
CA LEU A 63 -11.23 19.22 3.39
C LEU A 63 -11.80 17.79 3.46
N PHE A 64 -11.06 16.81 2.95
CA PHE A 64 -11.46 15.43 2.95
C PHE A 64 -11.57 14.88 4.37
N ASP A 65 -10.52 15.00 5.18
CA ASP A 65 -10.49 14.43 6.53
C ASP A 65 -11.49 15.08 7.48
N TYR A 66 -11.63 16.40 7.44
CA TYR A 66 -12.49 17.12 8.39
C TYR A 66 -13.94 17.27 7.94
N VAL A 67 -14.24 17.16 6.64
CA VAL A 67 -15.58 17.43 6.10
C VAL A 67 -16.12 16.27 5.26
N LEU A 68 -15.42 15.88 4.19
CA LEU A 68 -15.97 14.92 3.22
C LEU A 68 -16.03 13.50 3.79
N TYR A 69 -15.01 13.06 4.53
CA TYR A 69 -14.94 11.71 5.09
C TYR A 69 -15.99 11.49 6.21
N PRO A 70 -16.16 12.40 7.19
CA PRO A 70 -17.28 12.31 8.15
C PRO A 70 -18.66 12.38 7.48
N ALA A 71 -18.83 13.26 6.49
CA ALA A 71 -20.07 13.35 5.74
C ALA A 71 -20.35 12.04 4.97
N ALA A 72 -19.34 11.45 4.36
CA ALA A 72 -19.44 10.17 3.66
C ALA A 72 -19.81 9.05 4.63
N LYS A 73 -19.27 9.00 5.85
CA LYS A 73 -19.70 8.05 6.89
C LYS A 73 -21.16 8.21 7.27
N GLY A 74 -21.63 9.45 7.49
CA GLY A 74 -23.04 9.72 7.75
C GLY A 74 -23.95 9.31 6.59
N TYR A 75 -23.52 9.58 5.35
CA TYR A 75 -24.25 9.17 4.15
C TYR A 75 -24.27 7.66 3.96
N LYS A 76 -23.16 6.95 4.25
CA LYS A 76 -23.07 5.48 4.27
C LYS A 76 -24.06 4.85 5.25
N TRP A 77 -24.18 5.45 6.43
CA TRP A 77 -25.11 5.01 7.47
C TRP A 77 -26.57 5.20 7.03
N LEU A 78 -26.88 6.29 6.30
CA LEU A 78 -28.23 6.59 5.82
C LEU A 78 -28.62 5.80 4.57
N ILE A 79 -27.72 5.72 3.59
CA ILE A 79 -27.96 5.11 2.27
C ILE A 79 -27.07 3.86 2.11
N PRO A 80 -27.67 2.65 2.15
CA PRO A 80 -26.95 1.41 1.95
C PRO A 80 -26.21 1.35 0.61
N GLU A 81 -25.16 0.53 0.55
CA GLU A 81 -24.32 0.36 -0.65
C GLU A 81 -25.11 0.12 -1.95
N PRO A 82 -26.16 -0.74 -2.01
CA PRO A 82 -26.94 -0.91 -3.24
C PRO A 82 -27.58 0.39 -3.74
N GLY A 83 -28.06 1.25 -2.84
CA GLY A 83 -28.65 2.54 -3.20
C GLY A 83 -27.62 3.49 -3.80
N ARG A 84 -26.44 3.57 -3.18
CA ARG A 84 -25.33 4.40 -3.66
C ARG A 84 -24.79 3.92 -5.01
N LYS A 85 -24.69 2.61 -5.19
CA LYS A 85 -24.33 2.00 -6.49
C LYS A 85 -25.36 2.30 -7.57
N ASN A 86 -26.65 2.26 -7.24
CA ASN A 86 -27.70 2.60 -8.21
C ASN A 86 -27.64 4.08 -8.64
N ILE A 87 -27.37 4.99 -7.71
CA ILE A 87 -27.16 6.42 -8.02
C ILE A 87 -25.93 6.61 -8.92
N SER A 88 -24.84 5.89 -8.62
CA SER A 88 -23.62 5.90 -9.44
C SER A 88 -23.90 5.39 -10.86
N ASN A 89 -24.60 4.26 -11.01
CA ASN A 89 -25.01 3.71 -12.31
C ASN A 89 -25.86 4.72 -13.10
N PHE A 90 -26.79 5.41 -12.45
CA PHE A 90 -27.61 6.43 -13.09
C PHE A 90 -26.77 7.61 -13.61
N GLY A 91 -25.84 8.10 -12.80
CA GLY A 91 -24.86 9.13 -13.21
C GLY A 91 -24.01 8.67 -14.40
N ALA A 92 -23.53 7.43 -14.38
CA ALA A 92 -22.79 6.83 -15.48
C ALA A 92 -23.65 6.71 -16.76
N ASN A 93 -24.93 6.37 -16.63
CA ASN A 93 -25.86 6.26 -17.76
C ASN A 93 -26.13 7.63 -18.40
N ILE A 94 -26.38 8.68 -17.62
CA ILE A 94 -26.61 10.05 -18.15
C ILE A 94 -25.39 10.62 -18.85
N THR A 95 -24.18 10.27 -18.40
CA THR A 95 -22.92 10.73 -19.02
C THR A 95 -22.52 9.95 -20.27
N TYR A 96 -23.39 9.06 -20.78
CA TYR A 96 -23.21 8.33 -22.04
C TYR A 96 -22.72 9.18 -23.23
N PRO A 97 -23.25 10.40 -23.50
CA PRO A 97 -22.80 11.18 -24.66
C PRO A 97 -21.30 11.49 -24.67
N VAL A 98 -20.69 11.67 -23.49
CA VAL A 98 -19.24 11.87 -23.34
C VAL A 98 -18.49 10.68 -23.94
N ARG A 99 -18.87 9.46 -23.55
CA ARG A 99 -18.21 8.23 -24.01
C ARG A 99 -18.48 7.96 -25.48
N LEU A 100 -19.70 8.18 -25.97
CA LEU A 100 -20.04 7.99 -27.38
C LEU A 100 -19.15 8.85 -28.27
N VAL A 101 -19.06 10.15 -27.96
CA VAL A 101 -18.30 11.10 -28.76
C VAL A 101 -16.81 10.79 -28.70
N ASN A 102 -16.26 10.53 -27.51
CA ASN A 102 -14.84 10.25 -27.37
C ASN A 102 -14.41 8.94 -28.02
N ASN A 103 -15.17 7.85 -27.87
CA ASN A 103 -14.91 6.62 -28.64
C ASN A 103 -14.93 6.88 -30.16
N SER A 104 -15.87 7.69 -30.64
CA SER A 104 -15.97 8.02 -32.07
C SER A 104 -14.77 8.84 -32.55
N LEU A 105 -14.33 9.82 -31.76
CA LEU A 105 -13.15 10.66 -32.05
C LEU A 105 -11.85 9.87 -32.04
N GLN A 106 -11.79 8.78 -31.28
CA GLN A 106 -10.67 7.84 -31.23
C GLN A 106 -10.77 6.73 -32.28
N TRP A 107 -11.75 6.78 -33.18
CA TRP A 107 -12.02 5.76 -34.21
C TRP A 107 -12.39 4.36 -33.64
N GLN A 108 -12.82 4.32 -32.38
CA GLN A 108 -13.27 3.11 -31.69
C GLN A 108 -14.76 2.84 -31.98
N TRP A 109 -15.09 2.51 -33.22
CA TRP A 109 -16.49 2.35 -33.66
C TRP A 109 -17.22 1.19 -32.95
N SER A 110 -16.50 0.10 -32.65
CA SER A 110 -17.05 -1.03 -31.89
C SER A 110 -17.47 -0.60 -30.49
N GLU A 111 -16.59 0.08 -29.76
CA GLU A 111 -16.86 0.56 -28.40
C GLU A 111 -17.95 1.64 -28.37
N SER A 112 -17.97 2.53 -29.37
CA SER A 112 -19.06 3.51 -29.55
C SER A 112 -20.43 2.82 -29.63
N TRP A 113 -20.50 1.71 -30.38
CA TRP A 113 -21.73 0.93 -30.52
C TRP A 113 -22.05 0.14 -29.25
N THR A 114 -21.05 -0.41 -28.56
CA THR A 114 -21.20 -1.05 -27.25
C THR A 114 -21.80 -0.07 -26.24
N GLU A 115 -21.26 1.14 -26.10
CA GLU A 115 -21.81 2.18 -25.22
C GLU A 115 -23.26 2.54 -25.57
N THR A 116 -23.58 2.62 -26.85
CA THR A 116 -24.94 2.93 -27.32
C THR A 116 -25.93 1.84 -26.91
N LYS A 117 -25.55 0.56 -27.07
CA LYS A 117 -26.35 -0.56 -26.58
C LYS A 117 -26.50 -0.52 -25.06
N ARG A 118 -25.41 -0.27 -24.33
CA ARG A 118 -25.42 -0.17 -22.87
C ARG A 118 -26.41 0.90 -22.42
N PHE A 119 -26.35 2.10 -23.00
CA PHE A 119 -27.28 3.18 -22.70
C PHE A 119 -28.74 2.78 -22.97
N GLY A 120 -29.04 2.18 -24.13
CA GLY A 120 -30.39 1.72 -24.44
C GLY A 120 -30.92 0.66 -23.47
N ILE A 121 -30.11 -0.35 -23.16
CA ILE A 121 -30.45 -1.45 -22.24
C ILE A 121 -30.63 -0.92 -20.81
N ASN A 122 -29.67 -0.14 -20.31
CA ASN A 122 -29.70 0.38 -18.94
C ASN A 122 -30.82 1.40 -18.75
N THR A 123 -31.14 2.21 -19.77
CA THR A 123 -32.26 3.15 -19.71
C THR A 123 -33.62 2.43 -19.69
N THR A 124 -33.74 1.29 -20.37
CA THR A 124 -35.00 0.53 -20.49
C THR A 124 -35.12 -0.56 -19.42
N GLU A 125 -34.37 -1.66 -19.56
CA GLU A 125 -34.34 -2.78 -18.59
C GLU A 125 -33.75 -2.35 -17.24
N GLY A 126 -32.79 -1.42 -17.24
CA GLY A 126 -32.11 -0.94 -16.04
C GLY A 126 -32.82 0.21 -15.31
N VAL A 127 -34.05 0.56 -15.68
CA VAL A 127 -34.86 1.62 -15.06
C VAL A 127 -34.12 2.97 -15.06
N LEU A 128 -34.03 3.59 -16.24
CA LEU A 128 -33.32 4.86 -16.48
C LEU A 128 -31.82 4.84 -16.14
N GLY A 129 -31.24 3.65 -16.00
CA GLY A 129 -29.83 3.45 -15.68
C GLY A 129 -29.54 3.28 -14.19
N LEU A 130 -30.55 3.14 -13.32
CA LEU A 130 -30.33 2.79 -11.91
C LEU A 130 -29.65 1.41 -11.76
N TYR A 131 -29.94 0.49 -12.68
CA TYR A 131 -29.30 -0.82 -12.75
C TYR A 131 -28.47 -0.95 -14.04
N ASP A 132 -27.49 -1.85 -14.02
CA ASP A 132 -26.60 -2.14 -15.17
C ASP A 132 -26.79 -3.58 -15.72
N PRO A 133 -27.96 -3.91 -16.30
CA PRO A 133 -28.18 -5.20 -16.96
C PRO A 133 -27.29 -5.39 -18.18
N ALA A 134 -26.80 -4.32 -18.83
CA ALA A 134 -25.89 -4.44 -19.96
C ALA A 134 -24.61 -5.18 -19.58
N THR A 135 -24.02 -4.89 -18.42
CA THR A 135 -22.88 -5.66 -17.88
C THR A 135 -23.33 -7.02 -17.37
N ALA A 136 -24.33 -7.07 -16.49
CA ALA A 136 -24.65 -8.27 -15.70
C ALA A 136 -25.28 -9.41 -16.51
N LYS A 137 -26.02 -9.10 -17.58
CA LYS A 137 -26.78 -10.08 -18.38
C LYS A 137 -26.21 -10.26 -19.79
N TYR A 138 -25.61 -9.21 -20.35
CA TYR A 138 -25.17 -9.21 -21.75
C TYR A 138 -23.64 -9.10 -21.90
N SER A 139 -22.89 -9.04 -20.79
CA SER A 139 -21.42 -8.95 -20.76
C SER A 139 -20.85 -7.79 -21.59
N LEU A 140 -21.65 -6.75 -21.84
CA LEU A 140 -21.20 -5.53 -22.49
C LEU A 140 -20.50 -4.70 -21.44
N ARG A 141 -19.19 -4.49 -21.51
CA ARG A 141 -18.46 -3.67 -20.53
C ARG A 141 -18.50 -2.19 -20.93
N ALA A 142 -18.46 -1.30 -19.93
CA ALA A 142 -18.33 0.12 -20.19
C ALA A 142 -16.91 0.46 -20.62
N SER A 143 -16.77 1.20 -21.71
CA SER A 143 -15.62 2.05 -21.97
C SER A 143 -15.62 3.20 -20.95
N LYS A 144 -14.45 3.70 -20.53
CA LYS A 144 -14.35 4.88 -19.65
C LYS A 144 -13.69 6.05 -20.39
N GLU A 145 -14.03 6.23 -21.66
CA GLU A 145 -13.41 7.23 -22.53
C GLU A 145 -13.83 8.66 -22.21
N ASP A 146 -12.87 9.58 -22.30
CA ASP A 146 -13.03 11.02 -22.11
C ASP A 146 -12.16 11.81 -23.10
N LEU A 147 -12.31 13.13 -23.15
CA LEU A 147 -11.64 13.96 -24.16
C LEU A 147 -10.14 14.11 -23.90
N GLY A 148 -9.69 13.97 -22.66
CA GLY A 148 -8.26 13.91 -22.35
C GLY A 148 -7.62 12.64 -22.94
N GLN A 149 -8.31 11.50 -22.91
CA GLN A 149 -7.86 10.26 -23.56
C GLN A 149 -7.83 10.42 -25.07
N THR A 150 -8.86 11.04 -25.64
CA THR A 150 -8.93 11.36 -27.07
C THR A 150 -7.73 12.22 -27.52
N PHE A 151 -7.40 13.28 -26.78
CA PHE A 151 -6.20 14.09 -27.06
C PHE A 151 -4.91 13.29 -26.91
N GLY A 152 -4.83 12.38 -25.93
CA GLY A 152 -3.72 11.45 -25.77
C GLY A 152 -3.53 10.56 -26.99
N LYS A 153 -4.61 9.93 -27.47
CA LYS A 153 -4.63 9.12 -28.71
C LYS A 153 -4.21 9.91 -29.95
N TRP A 154 -4.53 11.21 -30.00
CA TRP A 154 -4.10 12.09 -31.09
C TRP A 154 -2.65 12.58 -30.96
N GLY A 155 -1.92 12.14 -29.93
CA GLY A 155 -0.50 12.40 -29.74
C GLY A 155 -0.16 13.50 -28.72
N TRP A 156 -1.13 13.98 -27.93
CA TRP A 156 -0.82 14.93 -26.85
C TRP A 156 -0.25 14.21 -25.64
N ASN A 157 1.08 14.30 -25.51
CA ASN A 157 1.83 13.84 -24.33
C ASN A 157 1.86 14.94 -23.27
N SER A 158 1.27 14.67 -22.10
CA SER A 158 1.21 15.67 -21.02
C SER A 158 2.59 16.07 -20.51
N GLN A 159 2.81 17.36 -20.33
CA GLN A 159 4.09 17.93 -19.87
C GLN A 159 4.00 18.55 -18.47
N MET A 160 2.78 18.76 -17.95
CA MET A 160 2.56 19.42 -16.68
C MET A 160 1.48 18.70 -15.87
N TYR A 161 1.90 18.12 -14.75
CA TYR A 161 0.98 17.62 -13.74
C TYR A 161 0.23 18.77 -13.08
N LEU A 162 -1.05 18.58 -12.82
CA LEU A 162 -1.94 19.51 -12.14
C LEU A 162 -2.67 18.76 -11.05
N PHE A 163 -2.64 19.28 -9.81
CA PHE A 163 -3.55 18.82 -8.78
C PHE A 163 -4.66 19.86 -8.62
N ILE A 164 -5.87 19.52 -9.07
CA ILE A 164 -7.01 20.44 -9.06
C ILE A 164 -7.76 20.27 -7.72
N PRO A 165 -7.93 21.32 -6.91
CA PRO A 165 -8.62 21.20 -5.62
C PRO A 165 -9.99 20.52 -5.76
N VAL A 166 -10.30 19.58 -4.86
CA VAL A 166 -11.54 18.75 -4.83
C VAL A 166 -11.69 17.77 -5.99
N LEU A 167 -11.21 18.10 -7.19
CA LEU A 167 -11.30 17.23 -8.37
C LEU A 167 -10.18 16.18 -8.41
N GLY A 168 -9.02 16.48 -7.84
CA GLY A 168 -7.90 15.56 -7.69
C GLY A 168 -6.82 15.67 -8.77
N PRO A 169 -6.05 14.59 -8.99
CA PRO A 169 -4.90 14.58 -9.91
C PRO A 169 -5.33 14.69 -11.38
N SER A 170 -4.59 15.47 -12.17
CA SER A 170 -4.85 15.79 -13.57
C SER A 170 -3.56 16.21 -14.29
N SER A 171 -3.67 16.56 -15.57
CA SER A 171 -2.64 17.23 -16.37
C SER A 171 -3.24 18.42 -17.12
N GLU A 172 -2.40 19.19 -17.82
CA GLU A 172 -2.87 20.27 -18.68
C GLU A 172 -3.79 19.77 -19.80
N ARG A 173 -3.49 18.59 -20.35
CA ARG A 173 -4.32 17.93 -21.37
C ARG A 173 -5.66 17.53 -20.79
N ASP A 174 -5.64 16.84 -19.65
CA ASP A 174 -6.85 16.27 -19.07
C ASP A 174 -7.76 17.34 -18.47
N ALA A 175 -7.21 18.44 -17.94
CA ALA A 175 -7.99 19.59 -17.50
C ALA A 175 -8.75 20.25 -18.65
N LEU A 176 -8.12 20.39 -19.82
CA LEU A 176 -8.80 20.86 -21.03
C LEU A 176 -9.82 19.84 -21.56
N GLY A 177 -9.50 18.55 -21.46
CA GLY A 177 -10.43 17.46 -21.75
C GLY A 177 -11.71 17.56 -20.92
N MET A 178 -11.58 17.67 -19.60
CA MET A 178 -12.70 17.84 -18.66
C MET A 178 -13.56 19.06 -19.00
N PHE A 179 -12.94 20.19 -19.39
CA PHE A 179 -13.68 21.37 -19.83
C PHE A 179 -14.50 21.10 -21.09
N GLY A 180 -13.92 20.41 -22.08
CA GLY A 180 -14.64 19.99 -23.29
C GLY A 180 -15.78 19.00 -22.99
N ASP A 181 -15.52 17.97 -22.19
CA ASP A 181 -16.51 16.97 -21.79
C ASP A 181 -17.68 17.58 -21.00
N SER A 182 -17.46 18.72 -20.34
CA SER A 182 -18.55 19.44 -19.67
C SER A 182 -19.66 19.88 -20.63
N TYR A 183 -19.35 20.15 -21.91
CA TYR A 183 -20.34 20.46 -22.95
C TYR A 183 -21.09 19.22 -23.44
N LEU A 184 -20.52 18.02 -23.24
CA LEU A 184 -21.15 16.76 -23.61
C LEU A 184 -21.98 16.16 -22.47
N ASN A 185 -21.77 16.63 -21.24
CA ASN A 185 -22.50 16.16 -20.07
C ASN A 185 -23.91 16.79 -19.99
N PRO A 186 -25.01 16.03 -20.12
CA PRO A 186 -26.37 16.57 -20.04
C PRO A 186 -26.68 17.31 -18.74
N VAL A 187 -26.04 16.93 -17.62
CA VAL A 187 -26.25 17.58 -16.31
C VAL A 187 -25.77 19.04 -16.33
N SER A 188 -24.85 19.42 -17.24
CA SER A 188 -24.41 20.80 -17.42
C SER A 188 -25.53 21.75 -17.88
N TYR A 189 -26.56 21.22 -18.55
CA TYR A 189 -27.64 21.99 -19.16
C TYR A 189 -28.90 22.10 -18.27
N VAL A 190 -28.89 21.52 -17.07
CA VAL A 190 -29.94 21.74 -16.07
C VAL A 190 -29.88 23.21 -15.61
N GLU A 191 -31.03 23.81 -15.33
CA GLU A 191 -31.09 25.21 -14.87
C GLU A 191 -30.25 25.44 -13.61
N SER A 192 -29.53 26.56 -13.57
CA SER A 192 -28.77 26.97 -12.38
C SER A 192 -29.72 27.37 -11.24
N PRO A 193 -29.45 27.00 -9.98
CA PRO A 193 -28.24 26.33 -9.47
C PRO A 193 -28.32 24.79 -9.45
N TYR A 194 -29.39 24.19 -9.98
CA TYR A 194 -29.65 22.75 -9.88
C TYR A 194 -28.63 21.88 -10.62
N ASN A 195 -27.98 22.40 -11.67
CA ASN A 195 -26.85 21.73 -12.32
C ASN A 195 -25.68 21.49 -11.36
N TYR A 196 -25.26 22.51 -10.60
CA TYR A 196 -24.16 22.41 -9.64
C TYR A 196 -24.51 21.48 -8.49
N VAL A 197 -25.74 21.58 -7.97
CA VAL A 197 -26.24 20.69 -6.91
C VAL A 197 -26.25 19.23 -7.38
N SER A 198 -26.79 18.97 -8.58
CA SER A 198 -26.85 17.62 -9.15
C SER A 198 -25.45 17.03 -9.39
N LYS A 199 -24.52 17.80 -9.97
CA LYS A 199 -23.13 17.36 -10.17
C LYS A 199 -22.42 17.10 -8.86
N GLY A 200 -22.56 18.01 -7.90
CA GLY A 200 -21.99 17.87 -6.57
C GLY A 200 -22.51 16.64 -5.85
N PHE A 201 -23.82 16.38 -5.92
CA PHE A 201 -24.43 15.19 -5.34
C PHE A 201 -23.93 13.89 -5.98
N LEU A 202 -23.89 13.80 -7.32
CA LEU A 202 -23.38 12.61 -8.01
C LEU A 202 -21.91 12.36 -7.70
N GLY A 203 -21.08 13.42 -7.69
CA GLY A 203 -19.67 13.33 -7.33
C GLY A 203 -19.47 12.90 -5.87
N PHE A 204 -20.24 13.47 -4.94
CA PHE A 204 -20.19 13.08 -3.52
C PHE A 204 -20.66 11.64 -3.31
N ASN A 205 -21.71 11.20 -4.02
CA ASN A 205 -22.16 9.81 -3.96
C ASN A 205 -21.04 8.85 -4.39
N GLU A 206 -20.34 9.15 -5.48
CA GLU A 206 -19.18 8.36 -5.94
C GLU A 206 -18.03 8.38 -4.92
N LEU A 207 -17.66 9.56 -4.42
CA LEU A 207 -16.65 9.70 -3.37
C LEU A 207 -17.01 8.88 -2.12
N SER A 208 -18.28 8.82 -1.74
CA SER A 208 -18.72 8.06 -0.57
C SER A 208 -18.51 6.55 -0.71
N ILE A 209 -18.53 6.02 -1.94
CA ILE A 209 -18.30 4.59 -2.21
C ILE A 209 -16.83 4.25 -1.93
N HIS A 210 -15.91 5.18 -2.24
CA HIS A 210 -14.47 5.00 -2.12
C HIS A 210 -13.83 5.69 -0.92
N ALA A 211 -14.63 6.30 -0.04
CA ALA A 211 -14.16 7.14 1.05
C ALA A 211 -13.15 6.44 1.98
N ASP A 212 -13.39 5.19 2.36
CA ASP A 212 -12.44 4.45 3.22
C ASP A 212 -11.15 4.09 2.49
N THR A 213 -11.23 3.77 1.19
CA THR A 213 -10.04 3.51 0.36
C THR A 213 -9.18 4.75 0.23
N ILE A 214 -9.80 5.91 0.00
CA ILE A 214 -9.10 7.20 -0.10
C ILE A 214 -8.48 7.55 1.26
N HIS A 215 -9.24 7.45 2.35
CA HIS A 215 -8.72 7.73 3.69
C HIS A 215 -7.53 6.82 4.04
N ASN A 216 -7.67 5.51 3.81
CA ASN A 216 -6.59 4.55 4.02
C ASN A 216 -5.34 4.90 3.19
N PHE A 217 -5.53 5.24 1.92
CA PHE A 217 -4.42 5.67 1.06
C PHE A 217 -3.70 6.92 1.59
N LEU A 218 -4.44 7.91 2.11
CA LEU A 218 -3.85 9.13 2.67
C LEU A 218 -3.05 8.87 3.94
N VAL A 219 -3.54 8.01 4.83
CA VAL A 219 -2.89 7.77 6.15
C VAL A 219 -1.81 6.69 6.13
N GLU A 220 -1.83 5.77 5.16
CA GLU A 220 -0.89 4.64 5.11
C GLU A 220 0.45 5.01 4.46
N ASN A 221 0.45 5.99 3.55
CA ASN A 221 1.62 6.34 2.72
C ASN A 221 2.32 7.59 3.26
N TYR A 222 3.64 7.65 3.10
CA TYR A 222 4.44 8.78 3.62
C TYR A 222 4.26 10.06 2.80
N ASP A 223 4.22 9.94 1.47
CA ASP A 223 3.98 11.05 0.54
C ASP A 223 2.82 10.69 -0.40
N PRO A 224 1.57 10.72 0.08
CA PRO A 224 0.41 10.33 -0.72
C PRO A 224 0.23 11.23 -1.95
N TYR A 225 0.80 12.43 -1.96
CA TYR A 225 0.83 13.32 -3.12
C TYR A 225 1.67 12.75 -4.27
N GLU A 226 2.94 12.37 -4.02
CA GLU A 226 3.80 11.81 -5.07
C GLU A 226 3.27 10.48 -5.56
N LEU A 227 2.78 9.64 -4.65
CA LEU A 227 2.17 8.38 -5.04
C LEU A 227 0.90 8.61 -5.87
N SER A 228 0.07 9.61 -5.54
CA SER A 228 -1.08 10.00 -6.37
C SER A 228 -0.66 10.43 -7.77
N ARG A 229 0.42 11.23 -7.88
CA ARG A 229 0.96 11.68 -9.18
C ARG A 229 1.45 10.50 -10.01
N LEU A 230 2.17 9.57 -9.40
CA LEU A 230 2.67 8.35 -10.05
C LEU A 230 1.52 7.48 -10.54
N LEU A 231 0.56 7.15 -9.66
CA LEU A 231 -0.60 6.31 -9.98
C LEU A 231 -1.49 6.95 -11.03
N TYR A 232 -1.75 8.25 -10.95
CA TYR A 232 -2.49 8.98 -11.98
C TYR A 232 -1.80 8.86 -13.34
N SER A 233 -0.49 9.09 -13.39
CA SER A 233 0.28 9.04 -14.65
C SER A 233 0.23 7.64 -15.27
N ALA A 234 0.43 6.62 -14.44
CA ALA A 234 0.38 5.22 -14.83
C ALA A 234 -1.01 4.78 -15.32
N ALA A 235 -2.05 5.11 -14.55
CA ALA A 235 -3.44 4.80 -14.90
C ALA A 235 -3.84 5.49 -16.20
N ARG A 236 -3.36 6.73 -16.40
CA ARG A 236 -3.72 7.52 -17.57
C ARG A 236 -3.06 7.03 -18.85
N GLU A 237 -1.79 6.63 -18.77
CA GLU A 237 -1.09 6.03 -19.90
C GLU A 237 -1.74 4.69 -20.29
N ALA A 238 -2.09 3.85 -19.30
CA ALA A 238 -2.79 2.60 -19.53
C ALA A 238 -4.16 2.81 -20.20
N ALA A 239 -4.92 3.82 -19.75
CA ALA A 239 -6.20 4.21 -20.34
C ALA A 239 -6.02 4.68 -21.79
N ILE A 240 -5.08 5.59 -22.06
CA ILE A 240 -4.81 6.09 -23.42
C ILE A 240 -4.35 4.98 -24.35
N SER A 241 -3.56 4.03 -23.87
CA SER A 241 -3.05 2.97 -24.74
C SER A 241 -4.11 1.93 -25.11
N ASN A 242 -5.26 1.90 -24.41
CA ASN A 242 -6.28 0.86 -24.54
C ASN A 242 -5.66 -0.54 -24.55
N TYR A 243 -4.71 -0.82 -23.64
CA TYR A 243 -4.06 -2.12 -23.57
C TYR A 243 -5.14 -3.21 -23.59
N ALA A 244 -5.21 -3.92 -24.72
CA ALA A 244 -6.20 -4.96 -24.94
C ALA A 244 -6.08 -6.01 -23.83
N HIS A 245 -7.18 -6.69 -23.51
CA HIS A 245 -7.23 -7.82 -22.58
C HIS A 245 -6.32 -8.97 -23.05
N ASP A 246 -5.01 -8.79 -22.90
CA ASP A 246 -4.07 -9.89 -22.88
C ASP A 246 -4.40 -10.72 -21.65
N SER A 247 -4.94 -11.91 -21.90
CA SER A 247 -5.32 -12.86 -20.87
C SER A 247 -4.20 -13.84 -20.56
N THR A 248 -2.98 -13.63 -21.08
CA THR A 248 -1.85 -14.47 -20.71
C THR A 248 -1.63 -14.40 -19.20
N SER A 249 -1.58 -15.58 -18.60
CA SER A 249 -1.39 -15.75 -17.17
C SER A 249 -0.43 -16.90 -16.90
N SER A 250 0.11 -16.91 -15.69
CA SER A 250 0.93 -17.98 -15.15
C SER A 250 0.46 -18.31 -13.74
N ASP A 251 0.77 -19.50 -13.27
CA ASP A 251 0.48 -19.95 -11.90
C ASP A 251 1.78 -20.33 -11.18
N GLY A 252 2.66 -19.34 -11.06
CA GLY A 252 3.94 -19.44 -10.36
C GLY A 252 3.88 -18.83 -8.97
N ALA A 253 5.01 -18.90 -8.25
CA ALA A 253 5.13 -18.31 -6.92
C ALA A 253 4.79 -16.81 -6.90
N GLU A 254 5.20 -16.09 -7.93
CA GLU A 254 5.01 -14.63 -8.04
C GLU A 254 3.54 -14.28 -8.28
N THR A 255 2.84 -15.01 -9.15
CA THR A 255 1.41 -14.76 -9.39
C THR A 255 0.55 -15.24 -8.22
N GLN A 256 0.95 -16.30 -7.53
CA GLN A 256 0.31 -16.74 -6.29
C GLN A 256 0.48 -15.71 -5.17
N THR A 257 1.65 -15.06 -5.07
CA THR A 257 1.92 -13.98 -4.11
C THR A 257 0.97 -12.80 -4.29
N LEU A 258 0.61 -12.43 -5.53
CA LEU A 258 -0.38 -11.38 -5.78
C LEU A 258 -1.74 -11.67 -5.14
N ARG A 259 -2.05 -12.92 -4.79
CA ARG A 259 -3.28 -13.27 -4.07
C ARG A 259 -3.29 -12.81 -2.61
N ALA A 260 -2.17 -12.34 -2.07
CA ALA A 260 -2.10 -11.74 -0.75
C ALA A 260 -3.01 -10.50 -0.62
N ILE A 261 -3.38 -9.84 -1.72
CA ILE A 261 -4.37 -8.73 -1.73
C ILE A 261 -5.74 -9.15 -1.19
N PHE A 262 -6.05 -10.46 -1.18
CA PHE A 262 -7.30 -10.98 -0.66
C PHE A 262 -7.26 -11.21 0.86
N ALA A 263 -6.08 -11.15 1.49
CA ALA A 263 -5.95 -11.21 2.94
C ALA A 263 -6.33 -9.84 3.52
N LYS A 264 -7.57 -9.76 4.00
CA LYS A 264 -8.17 -8.59 4.64
C LYS A 264 -9.12 -9.07 5.75
N PRO A 265 -9.45 -8.24 6.76
CA PRO A 265 -10.39 -8.62 7.79
C PRO A 265 -11.78 -8.95 7.19
N SER A 266 -12.43 -9.94 7.77
CA SER A 266 -13.78 -10.40 7.44
C SER A 266 -14.82 -9.40 7.94
N ASN A 267 -14.61 -8.81 9.12
CA ASN A 267 -15.39 -7.72 9.65
C ASN A 267 -14.90 -6.39 9.04
N PRO A 268 -15.72 -5.71 8.21
CA PRO A 268 -15.32 -4.47 7.54
C PRO A 268 -15.04 -3.33 8.51
N ASP A 269 -15.57 -3.40 9.73
CA ASP A 269 -15.39 -2.37 10.76
C ASP A 269 -14.21 -2.69 11.70
N PHE A 270 -13.55 -3.85 11.57
CA PHE A 270 -12.47 -4.27 12.47
C PHE A 270 -11.36 -3.21 12.56
N LYS A 271 -10.98 -2.61 11.43
CA LYS A 271 -9.98 -1.53 11.37
C LYS A 271 -10.34 -0.32 12.24
N MET A 272 -11.62 -0.01 12.40
CA MET A 272 -12.11 1.14 13.17
C MET A 272 -12.38 0.81 14.64
N GLN A 273 -12.32 -0.47 15.03
CA GLN A 273 -12.54 -0.91 16.41
C GLN A 273 -11.28 -0.78 17.28
N CYS A 274 -10.13 -0.50 16.68
CA CYS A 274 -8.91 -0.25 17.45
C CYS A 274 -8.99 1.04 18.24
N ILE A 275 -8.20 1.04 19.30
CA ILE A 275 -7.73 2.23 19.99
C ILE A 275 -6.44 2.62 19.28
N ASP A 276 -6.42 3.80 18.65
CA ASP A 276 -5.21 4.40 18.10
C ASP A 276 -4.64 5.36 19.14
N ASP A 277 -3.35 5.19 19.47
CA ASP A 277 -2.63 6.03 20.43
C ASP A 277 -1.14 6.12 20.03
N SER A 278 -0.34 6.86 20.80
CA SER A 278 1.08 7.05 20.55
C SER A 278 1.93 6.98 21.82
N ALA A 279 3.10 6.35 21.72
CA ALA A 279 4.01 6.19 22.84
C ALA A 279 5.19 7.16 22.76
N VAL A 280 5.42 7.91 23.83
CA VAL A 280 6.64 8.70 24.02
C VAL A 280 7.78 7.75 24.41
N ILE A 281 8.87 7.75 23.64
CA ILE A 281 10.06 6.92 23.92
C ILE A 281 11.25 7.85 24.13
N GLU A 282 12.00 7.64 25.21
CA GLU A 282 13.16 8.48 25.52
C GLU A 282 14.23 8.37 24.41
N GLY A 283 14.71 9.52 23.91
CA GLY A 283 15.72 9.57 22.85
C GLY A 283 15.21 9.37 21.42
N TRP A 284 13.90 9.17 21.24
CA TRP A 284 13.24 9.10 19.94
C TRP A 284 12.87 10.51 19.45
N LYS A 285 12.78 10.68 18.12
CA LYS A 285 12.52 11.99 17.49
C LYS A 285 11.11 12.51 17.76
N GLN A 286 10.13 11.60 17.82
CA GLN A 286 8.72 11.87 18.08
C GLN A 286 8.04 10.63 18.66
N GLU A 287 6.77 10.76 19.05
CA GLU A 287 5.97 9.65 19.56
C GLU A 287 5.74 8.59 18.48
N LEU A 288 5.80 7.31 18.88
CA LEU A 288 5.55 6.18 17.99
C LEU A 288 4.05 5.82 18.00
N PRO A 289 3.35 5.90 16.86
CA PRO A 289 1.96 5.46 16.76
C PRO A 289 1.81 3.94 16.92
N TYR A 290 0.75 3.52 17.60
CA TYR A 290 0.36 2.12 17.74
C TYR A 290 -1.17 1.96 17.66
N SER A 291 -1.61 0.73 17.37
CA SER A 291 -3.01 0.33 17.43
C SER A 291 -3.20 -0.83 18.38
N LEU A 292 -4.23 -0.74 19.22
CA LEU A 292 -4.62 -1.76 20.18
C LEU A 292 -6.07 -2.18 19.96
N TRP A 293 -6.29 -3.46 19.68
CA TRP A 293 -7.61 -4.09 19.72
C TRP A 293 -7.77 -4.76 21.08
N LEU A 294 -8.48 -4.11 21.98
CA LEU A 294 -8.62 -4.53 23.36
C LEU A 294 -9.83 -5.46 23.52
N GLN A 295 -9.63 -6.63 24.13
CA GLN A 295 -10.76 -7.45 24.59
C GLN A 295 -11.51 -6.74 25.72
N PRO A 296 -12.83 -6.89 25.84
CA PRO A 296 -13.61 -6.26 26.91
C PRO A 296 -13.19 -6.71 28.32
N GLU A 297 -12.75 -7.96 28.45
CA GLU A 297 -12.29 -8.57 29.71
C GLU A 297 -10.77 -8.81 29.66
N PRO A 298 -10.10 -8.98 30.81
CA PRO A 298 -8.69 -9.35 30.88
C PRO A 298 -8.36 -10.56 30.00
N ALA A 299 -7.36 -10.42 29.13
CA ALA A 299 -7.12 -11.35 28.04
C ALA A 299 -5.62 -11.48 27.69
N PRO A 300 -5.22 -12.58 27.03
CA PRO A 300 -3.88 -12.72 26.47
C PRO A 300 -3.56 -11.59 25.47
N LEU A 301 -2.35 -11.04 25.50
CA LEU A 301 -1.91 -10.05 24.51
C LEU A 301 -1.09 -10.70 23.39
N MET A 302 -1.52 -10.51 22.14
CA MET A 302 -0.75 -10.77 20.93
C MET A 302 -0.02 -9.51 20.48
N VAL A 303 1.30 -9.55 20.43
CA VAL A 303 2.12 -8.51 19.81
C VAL A 303 2.45 -8.97 18.40
N GLN A 304 1.89 -8.30 17.41
CA GLN A 304 2.06 -8.65 16.01
C GLN A 304 3.02 -7.69 15.32
N LEU A 305 4.04 -8.24 14.66
CA LEU A 305 5.03 -7.50 13.90
C LEU A 305 4.72 -7.53 12.40
N PRO A 306 4.48 -6.36 11.77
CA PRO A 306 4.14 -6.31 10.35
C PRO A 306 5.29 -6.68 9.40
N GLY A 307 4.92 -7.03 8.16
CA GLY A 307 5.84 -7.31 7.06
C GLY A 307 6.69 -6.09 6.64
N LEU A 308 7.65 -6.30 5.73
CA LEU A 308 8.58 -5.25 5.29
C LEU A 308 7.83 -3.99 4.82
N GLY A 309 8.05 -2.87 5.52
CA GLY A 309 7.43 -1.58 5.20
C GLY A 309 5.93 -1.46 5.50
N SER A 310 5.29 -2.51 6.01
CA SER A 310 3.86 -2.52 6.30
C SER A 310 3.48 -1.51 7.40
N PHE A 311 2.37 -0.82 7.16
CA PHE A 311 1.67 0.01 8.13
C PHE A 311 0.85 -0.86 9.11
N ARG A 312 0.79 -0.45 10.38
CA ARG A 312 0.09 -1.16 11.48
C ARG A 312 -1.40 -1.47 11.24
N LYS A 313 -2.06 -0.80 10.29
CA LYS A 313 -3.46 -1.09 9.87
C LYS A 313 -3.57 -1.49 8.40
N GLY A 314 -2.51 -2.06 7.82
CA GLY A 314 -2.54 -2.67 6.50
C GLY A 314 -3.44 -3.93 6.47
N ASN A 315 -4.10 -4.20 5.34
CA ASN A 315 -5.13 -5.26 5.26
C ASN A 315 -4.62 -6.65 5.65
N MET A 316 -3.41 -7.04 5.21
CA MET A 316 -2.85 -8.35 5.53
C MET A 316 -2.59 -8.51 7.03
N ASP A 317 -2.04 -7.46 7.66
CA ASP A 317 -1.82 -7.42 9.10
C ASP A 317 -3.13 -7.45 9.88
N LEU A 318 -4.13 -6.71 9.43
CA LEU A 318 -5.48 -6.73 10.03
C LEU A 318 -6.16 -8.09 9.89
N ALA A 319 -5.93 -8.82 8.80
CA ALA A 319 -6.47 -10.17 8.63
C ALA A 319 -5.91 -11.12 9.69
N LEU A 320 -4.61 -11.06 9.97
CA LEU A 320 -3.98 -11.87 11.02
C LEU A 320 -4.41 -11.42 12.43
N ALA A 321 -4.52 -10.11 12.64
CA ALA A 321 -4.95 -9.54 13.91
C ALA A 321 -6.40 -9.91 14.25
N GLU A 322 -7.30 -9.90 13.27
CA GLU A 322 -8.68 -10.33 13.46
C GLU A 322 -8.75 -11.80 13.88
N LEU A 323 -7.95 -12.67 13.28
CA LEU A 323 -7.88 -14.08 13.71
C LEU A 323 -7.48 -14.19 15.17
N ALA A 324 -6.46 -13.46 15.62
CA ALA A 324 -6.05 -13.48 17.02
C ALA A 324 -7.12 -12.91 17.96
N TYR A 325 -7.75 -11.80 17.55
CA TYR A 325 -8.82 -11.17 18.31
C TYR A 325 -10.04 -12.08 18.47
N GLU A 326 -10.45 -12.78 17.42
CA GLU A 326 -11.55 -13.75 17.50
C GLU A 326 -11.22 -14.98 18.36
N GLU A 327 -9.94 -15.31 18.54
CA GLU A 327 -9.47 -16.35 19.46
C GLU A 327 -9.25 -15.83 20.89
N GLY A 328 -9.74 -14.63 21.20
CA GLY A 328 -9.76 -14.08 22.56
C GLY A 328 -8.51 -13.32 22.96
N TYR A 329 -7.64 -12.96 22.02
CA TYR A 329 -6.48 -12.10 22.29
C TYR A 329 -6.86 -10.63 22.21
N SER A 330 -6.28 -9.80 23.08
CA SER A 330 -6.05 -8.40 22.71
C SER A 330 -4.89 -8.35 21.73
N VAL A 331 -4.90 -7.43 20.77
CA VAL A 331 -3.86 -7.38 19.71
C VAL A 331 -3.21 -6.01 19.68
N LEU A 332 -1.89 -5.97 19.80
CA LEU A 332 -1.06 -4.77 19.65
C LEU A 332 -0.28 -4.84 18.33
N ILE A 333 -0.36 -3.75 17.56
CA ILE A 333 0.40 -3.57 16.33
C ILE A 333 1.00 -2.15 16.30
N PHE A 334 2.28 -2.06 15.97
CA PHE A 334 2.93 -0.82 15.54
C PHE A 334 3.66 -1.10 14.22
N SER A 335 3.92 -0.05 13.45
CA SER A 335 4.38 -0.19 12.06
C SER A 335 5.80 -0.79 11.98
N ASN A 336 6.09 -1.49 10.87
CA ASN A 336 7.38 -2.14 10.64
C ASN A 336 8.56 -1.15 10.69
N THR A 337 9.77 -1.63 10.99
CA THR A 337 10.97 -0.78 11.08
C THR A 337 11.30 -0.02 9.79
N PHE A 338 10.95 -0.56 8.62
CA PHE A 338 11.07 0.13 7.32
C PHE A 338 9.88 1.05 6.99
N ASN A 339 8.80 1.00 7.77
CA ASN A 339 7.66 1.89 7.56
C ASN A 339 8.00 3.30 8.05
N TRP A 340 7.44 4.31 7.38
CA TRP A 340 7.71 5.70 7.67
C TRP A 340 7.29 6.13 9.09
N GLU A 341 6.22 5.57 9.67
CA GLU A 341 5.82 5.88 11.06
C GLU A 341 6.93 5.52 12.03
N PHE A 342 7.56 4.35 11.85
CA PHE A 342 8.67 3.92 12.70
C PHE A 342 9.91 4.76 12.42
N MET A 343 10.26 4.96 11.14
CA MET A 343 11.47 5.69 10.72
C MET A 343 11.49 7.16 11.15
N THR A 344 10.34 7.83 11.08
CA THR A 344 10.20 9.22 11.53
C THR A 344 10.25 9.33 13.06
N SER A 345 9.77 8.32 13.78
CA SER A 345 9.77 8.26 15.24
C SER A 345 11.11 7.85 15.84
N ALA A 346 11.80 6.88 15.24
CA ALA A 346 13.03 6.29 15.74
C ALA A 346 14.13 7.32 16.08
N PRO A 347 15.15 6.98 16.87
CA PRO A 347 16.23 7.90 17.21
C PRO A 347 16.97 8.46 15.99
N GLN A 348 17.60 9.63 16.14
CA GLN A 348 18.40 10.23 15.08
C GLN A 348 19.55 9.30 14.66
N GLY A 349 19.80 9.19 13.36
CA GLY A 349 20.84 8.31 12.82
C GLY A 349 20.48 6.82 12.90
N TYR A 350 19.19 6.49 12.85
CA TYR A 350 18.71 5.13 12.69
C TYR A 350 18.53 4.76 11.21
N ALA A 351 18.98 3.56 10.84
CA ALA A 351 18.71 2.92 9.56
C ALA A 351 18.50 1.42 9.79
N PRO A 352 17.30 0.87 9.53
CA PRO A 352 17.00 -0.55 9.69
C PRO A 352 17.97 -1.45 8.92
N GLY A 353 18.29 -2.61 9.49
CA GLY A 353 19.16 -3.61 8.84
C GLY A 353 20.26 -4.16 9.74
N TYR A 354 20.59 -3.48 10.85
CA TYR A 354 21.42 -4.06 11.90
C TYR A 354 20.53 -4.68 12.99
N VAL A 355 20.40 -6.01 12.95
CA VAL A 355 19.37 -6.74 13.69
C VAL A 355 19.43 -6.51 15.20
N ASN A 356 20.64 -6.39 15.75
CA ASN A 356 20.79 -6.19 17.19
C ASN A 356 20.23 -4.83 17.63
N ARG A 357 20.46 -3.78 16.83
CA ARG A 357 19.90 -2.44 17.08
C ARG A 357 18.40 -2.42 16.80
N ASP A 358 17.95 -3.05 15.72
CA ASP A 358 16.53 -3.17 15.40
C ASP A 358 15.75 -3.84 16.56
N MET A 359 16.24 -4.98 17.06
CA MET A 359 15.62 -5.68 18.20
C MET A 359 15.63 -4.83 19.48
N GLU A 360 16.65 -4.00 19.70
CA GLU A 360 16.69 -3.08 20.83
C GLU A 360 15.57 -2.05 20.74
N LEU A 361 15.45 -1.38 19.60
CA LEU A 361 14.39 -0.38 19.37
C LEU A 361 12.99 -1.01 19.41
N LEU A 362 12.81 -2.22 18.88
CA LEU A 362 11.54 -2.94 18.98
C LEU A 362 11.16 -3.25 20.44
N ARG A 363 12.13 -3.59 21.29
CA ARG A 363 11.89 -3.80 22.73
C ARG A 363 11.59 -2.49 23.45
N GLU A 364 12.32 -1.41 23.16
CA GLU A 364 12.05 -0.07 23.71
C GLU A 364 10.64 0.40 23.36
N ALA A 365 10.26 0.27 22.08
CA ALA A 365 8.93 0.59 21.59
C ALA A 365 7.84 -0.20 22.33
N TYR A 366 7.97 -1.53 22.37
CA TYR A 366 7.03 -2.38 23.09
C TYR A 366 6.93 -2.00 24.58
N GLN A 367 8.05 -1.76 25.25
CA GLN A 367 8.05 -1.40 26.67
C GLN A 367 7.34 -0.07 26.93
N ALA A 368 7.61 0.96 26.13
CA ALA A 368 6.97 2.26 26.27
C ALA A 368 5.45 2.17 26.01
N ILE A 369 5.06 1.44 24.96
CA ILE A 369 3.63 1.20 24.66
C ILE A 369 2.96 0.48 25.82
N MET A 370 3.57 -0.56 26.38
CA MET A 370 2.97 -1.30 27.50
C MET A 370 2.90 -0.46 28.77
N ILE A 371 3.88 0.41 29.06
CA ILE A 371 3.80 1.34 30.20
C ILE A 371 2.57 2.24 30.06
N ASP A 372 2.36 2.81 28.88
CA ASP A 372 1.22 3.69 28.60
C ASP A 372 -0.12 2.93 28.63
N ALA A 373 -0.19 1.79 27.95
CA ALA A 373 -1.40 0.96 27.91
C ALA A 373 -1.76 0.39 29.29
N GLU A 374 -0.80 -0.09 30.08
CA GLU A 374 -1.04 -0.62 31.43
C GLU A 374 -1.42 0.48 32.42
N ALA A 375 -0.92 1.71 32.24
CA ALA A 375 -1.35 2.87 33.02
C ALA A 375 -2.81 3.24 32.72
N THR A 376 -3.24 3.08 31.48
CA THR A 376 -4.60 3.45 31.02
C THR A 376 -5.64 2.37 31.30
N TYR A 377 -5.33 1.10 31.00
CA TYR A 377 -6.28 -0.02 31.07
C TYR A 377 -6.06 -0.96 32.26
N GLY A 378 -4.95 -0.80 32.99
CA GLY A 378 -4.57 -1.65 34.11
C GLY A 378 -3.70 -2.84 33.67
N ALA A 379 -2.61 -3.08 34.39
CA ALA A 379 -1.66 -4.16 34.09
C ALA A 379 -2.30 -5.56 34.06
N ASP A 380 -3.29 -5.80 34.93
CA ASP A 380 -3.99 -7.09 35.04
C ASP A 380 -4.87 -7.39 33.80
N HIS A 381 -5.17 -6.37 32.98
CA HIS A 381 -5.96 -6.54 31.76
C HIS A 381 -5.18 -7.30 30.68
N PHE A 382 -3.86 -7.08 30.62
CA PHE A 382 -2.97 -7.75 29.70
C PHE A 382 -2.37 -8.98 30.37
N GLN A 383 -3.06 -10.10 30.25
CA GLN A 383 -2.55 -11.41 30.67
C GLN A 383 -1.62 -11.95 29.59
N GLN A 384 -0.68 -12.85 29.94
CA GLN A 384 0.21 -13.59 29.02
C GLN A 384 0.88 -12.76 27.90
N ARG A 385 1.85 -13.27 27.15
CA ARG A 385 2.27 -12.58 25.90
C ARG A 385 2.45 -13.59 24.80
N SER A 386 2.13 -13.21 23.58
CA SER A 386 2.38 -13.99 22.38
C SER A 386 2.97 -13.08 21.31
N LEU A 387 3.84 -13.64 20.48
CA LEU A 387 4.45 -12.94 19.36
C LEU A 387 3.94 -13.56 18.06
N SER A 388 3.53 -12.72 17.11
CA SER A 388 3.26 -13.15 15.75
C SER A 388 3.93 -12.21 14.76
N GLY A 389 4.20 -12.71 13.56
CA GLY A 389 4.64 -11.86 12.47
C GLY A 389 4.55 -12.58 11.13
N MET A 390 4.59 -11.80 10.07
CA MET A 390 4.63 -12.28 8.69
C MET A 390 5.81 -11.67 7.92
N SER A 391 6.39 -12.39 6.96
CA SER A 391 7.53 -11.93 6.17
C SER A 391 8.68 -11.40 7.06
N MET A 392 9.19 -10.18 6.83
CA MET A 392 10.20 -9.55 7.69
C MET A 392 9.76 -9.45 9.16
N GLY A 393 8.47 -9.23 9.44
CA GLY A 393 7.92 -9.26 10.79
C GLY A 393 8.03 -10.64 11.44
N ALA A 394 7.82 -11.72 10.67
CA ALA A 394 8.06 -13.09 11.14
C ALA A 394 9.53 -13.33 11.47
N TRP A 395 10.44 -12.76 10.67
CA TRP A 395 11.88 -12.85 10.93
C TRP A 395 12.30 -12.06 12.18
N TYR A 396 11.73 -10.87 12.42
CA TYR A 396 11.93 -10.17 13.70
C TYR A 396 11.35 -10.97 14.87
N THR A 397 10.18 -11.57 14.71
CA THR A 397 9.56 -12.47 15.70
C THR A 397 10.49 -13.62 16.08
N LEU A 398 11.13 -14.27 15.11
CA LEU A 398 12.12 -15.33 15.38
C LEU A 398 13.38 -14.80 16.07
N ASN A 399 13.92 -13.66 15.62
CA ASN A 399 15.10 -13.05 16.24
C ASN A 399 14.84 -12.64 17.71
N LEU A 400 13.68 -12.03 17.99
CA LEU A 400 13.26 -11.67 19.34
C LEU A 400 13.04 -12.91 20.21
N ALA A 401 12.40 -13.96 19.69
CA ALA A 401 12.22 -15.21 20.42
C ALA A 401 13.56 -15.87 20.79
N ALA A 402 14.53 -15.84 19.87
CA ALA A 402 15.89 -16.32 20.13
C ALA A 402 16.62 -15.47 21.20
N ASP A 403 16.49 -14.15 21.14
CA ASP A 403 17.07 -13.23 22.12
C ASP A 403 16.44 -13.41 23.51
N LEU A 404 15.11 -13.52 23.61
CA LEU A 404 14.42 -13.84 24.86
C LEU A 404 14.92 -15.17 25.44
N LYS A 405 15.11 -16.18 24.58
CA LYS A 405 15.67 -17.47 25.01
C LYS A 405 17.09 -17.33 25.52
N HIS A 406 17.92 -16.58 24.83
CA HIS A 406 19.30 -16.30 25.23
C HIS A 406 19.36 -15.59 26.60
N ARG A 407 18.44 -14.67 26.87
CA ARG A 407 18.32 -13.93 28.14
C ARG A 407 17.66 -14.71 29.27
N GLY A 408 17.09 -15.88 29.00
CA GLY A 408 16.32 -16.66 29.98
C GLY A 408 14.94 -16.07 30.30
N THR A 409 14.44 -15.17 29.46
CA THR A 409 13.14 -14.49 29.61
C THR A 409 12.09 -15.02 28.63
N ASP A 410 12.32 -16.16 27.99
CA ASP A 410 11.38 -16.81 27.07
C ASP A 410 10.08 -17.22 27.74
N HIS A 411 10.08 -17.42 29.05
CA HIS A 411 8.88 -17.70 29.84
C HIS A 411 7.85 -16.55 29.85
N LEU A 412 8.23 -15.36 29.39
CA LEU A 412 7.33 -14.21 29.24
C LEU A 412 6.43 -14.34 28.01
N VAL A 413 6.76 -15.21 27.05
CA VAL A 413 6.03 -15.38 25.79
C VAL A 413 5.56 -16.84 25.64
N ASP A 414 4.25 -17.03 25.54
CA ASP A 414 3.62 -18.35 25.47
C ASP A 414 3.57 -18.93 24.05
N ASN A 415 3.31 -18.08 23.04
CA ASN A 415 3.23 -18.49 21.63
C ASN A 415 4.12 -17.62 20.75
N VAL A 416 4.74 -18.25 19.75
CA VAL A 416 5.52 -17.57 18.71
C VAL A 416 5.07 -18.10 17.35
N ILE A 417 4.40 -17.28 16.55
CA ILE A 417 3.91 -17.67 15.21
C ILE A 417 4.66 -16.86 14.14
N ALA A 418 5.36 -17.55 13.26
CA ALA A 418 6.15 -16.93 12.19
C ALA A 418 5.64 -17.41 10.83
N ILE A 419 5.09 -16.50 10.01
CA ILE A 419 4.52 -16.80 8.68
C ILE A 419 5.51 -16.34 7.60
N ASN A 420 5.97 -17.29 6.79
CA ASN A 420 6.93 -17.12 5.71
C ASN A 420 8.13 -16.23 6.09
N PRO A 421 8.84 -16.53 7.20
CA PRO A 421 10.02 -15.77 7.58
C PRO A 421 11.14 -15.98 6.55
N PRO A 422 11.84 -14.93 6.09
CA PRO A 422 13.14 -15.12 5.47
C PRO A 422 14.12 -15.77 6.45
N VAL A 423 15.17 -16.43 5.95
CA VAL A 423 16.25 -16.99 6.80
C VAL A 423 17.41 -16.00 6.89
N ASN A 424 17.87 -15.50 5.75
CA ASN A 424 18.83 -14.41 5.64
C ASN A 424 18.15 -13.18 5.02
N LEU A 425 18.06 -12.08 5.78
CA LEU A 425 17.41 -10.86 5.32
C LEU A 425 18.05 -10.32 4.02
N LEU A 426 19.38 -10.37 3.90
CA LEU A 426 20.07 -9.83 2.72
C LEU A 426 19.79 -10.62 1.45
N ASP A 427 19.73 -11.94 1.56
CA ASP A 427 19.42 -12.80 0.41
C ASP A 427 17.99 -12.53 -0.08
N SER A 428 17.04 -12.38 0.85
CA SER A 428 15.65 -12.06 0.52
C SER A 428 15.48 -10.65 -0.04
N LEU A 429 16.19 -9.64 0.48
CA LEU A 429 16.19 -8.29 -0.10
C LEU A 429 16.80 -8.29 -1.52
N GLY A 430 17.86 -9.07 -1.75
CA GLY A 430 18.42 -9.28 -3.08
C GLY A 430 17.43 -9.97 -4.03
N ALA A 431 16.61 -10.90 -3.55
CA ALA A 431 15.54 -11.50 -4.34
C ALA A 431 14.50 -10.46 -4.77
N LEU A 432 14.14 -9.50 -3.91
CA LEU A 432 13.24 -8.40 -4.27
C LEU A 432 13.82 -7.50 -5.37
N ASP A 433 15.12 -7.21 -5.31
CA ASP A 433 15.82 -6.48 -6.38
C ASP A 433 15.80 -7.25 -7.71
N LEU A 434 15.89 -8.59 -7.68
CA LEU A 434 15.78 -9.43 -8.88
C LEU A 434 14.35 -9.44 -9.46
N LEU A 435 13.32 -9.43 -8.61
CA LEU A 435 11.92 -9.33 -9.06
C LEU A 435 11.67 -8.01 -9.79
N TYR A 436 12.16 -6.89 -9.24
CA TYR A 436 12.07 -5.58 -9.89
C TYR A 436 12.76 -5.57 -11.27
N ARG A 437 13.90 -6.26 -11.40
CA ARG A 437 14.65 -6.38 -12.66
C ARG A 437 14.13 -7.47 -13.60
N ALA A 438 13.08 -8.22 -13.23
CA ALA A 438 12.58 -9.34 -14.02
C ALA A 438 12.26 -8.99 -15.49
N PRO A 439 11.66 -7.83 -15.81
CA PRO A 439 11.43 -7.44 -17.21
C PRO A 439 12.70 -7.27 -18.04
N TYR A 440 13.84 -6.98 -17.42
CA TYR A 440 15.09 -6.59 -18.08
C TYR A 440 16.15 -7.71 -18.12
N GLN A 441 15.84 -8.94 -17.69
CA GLN A 441 16.83 -10.03 -17.62
C GLN A 441 17.51 -10.37 -18.96
N ASN A 442 16.88 -10.02 -20.09
CA ASN A 442 17.42 -10.27 -21.44
C ASN A 442 18.27 -9.10 -21.99
N GLY A 443 18.44 -8.01 -21.24
CA GLY A 443 19.18 -6.82 -21.68
C GLY A 443 18.47 -5.95 -22.72
N ASP A 444 17.20 -6.24 -23.02
CA ASP A 444 16.37 -5.49 -23.97
C ASP A 444 15.40 -4.57 -23.21
N MET A 445 15.72 -3.28 -23.19
CA MET A 445 14.95 -2.26 -22.46
C MET A 445 13.60 -1.96 -23.12
N ASP A 446 13.48 -2.10 -24.44
CA ASP A 446 12.22 -1.86 -25.13
C ASP A 446 11.23 -2.99 -24.81
N ARG A 447 11.72 -4.23 -24.76
CA ARG A 447 10.92 -5.37 -24.31
C ARG A 447 10.56 -5.29 -22.82
N ALA A 448 11.47 -4.79 -21.99
CA ALA A 448 11.20 -4.55 -20.57
C ALA A 448 10.06 -3.56 -20.38
N LYS A 449 10.11 -2.41 -21.08
CA LYS A 449 9.05 -1.38 -21.05
C LYS A 449 7.69 -1.92 -21.47
N GLN A 450 7.62 -2.70 -22.55
CA GLN A 450 6.36 -3.36 -22.96
C GLN A 450 5.78 -4.26 -21.87
N THR A 451 6.64 -4.99 -21.15
CA THR A 451 6.22 -5.88 -20.06
C THR A 451 5.73 -5.08 -18.85
N ILE A 452 6.42 -3.97 -18.53
CA ILE A 452 6.02 -3.04 -17.47
C ILE A 452 4.66 -2.42 -17.78
N ASP A 453 4.49 -1.87 -18.98
CA ASP A 453 3.24 -1.23 -19.39
C ASP A 453 2.07 -2.24 -19.36
N SER A 454 2.31 -3.48 -19.80
CA SER A 454 1.35 -4.58 -19.70
C SER A 454 0.99 -4.90 -18.24
N ALA A 455 1.99 -5.06 -17.36
CA ALA A 455 1.79 -5.35 -15.94
C ALA A 455 0.94 -4.27 -15.25
N ILE A 456 1.28 -3.00 -15.48
CA ILE A 456 0.57 -1.85 -14.91
C ILE A 456 -0.86 -1.75 -15.44
N ALA A 457 -1.06 -1.90 -16.75
CA ALA A 457 -2.39 -1.88 -17.33
C ALA A 457 -3.27 -3.02 -16.78
N LYS A 458 -2.74 -4.24 -16.71
CA LYS A 458 -3.43 -5.40 -16.12
C LYS A 458 -3.77 -5.16 -14.65
N ALA A 459 -2.91 -4.52 -13.87
CA ALA A 459 -3.18 -4.15 -12.48
C ALA A 459 -4.37 -3.20 -12.35
N PHE A 460 -4.39 -2.10 -13.13
CA PHE A 460 -5.52 -1.15 -13.11
C PHE A 460 -6.83 -1.76 -13.60
N ILE A 461 -6.78 -2.54 -14.68
CA ILE A 461 -7.95 -3.25 -15.20
C ILE A 461 -8.49 -4.20 -14.13
N SER A 462 -7.62 -5.00 -13.52
CA SER A 462 -8.00 -5.96 -12.48
C SER A 462 -8.61 -5.26 -11.26
N ALA A 463 -8.01 -4.16 -10.79
CA ALA A 463 -8.56 -3.36 -9.69
C ALA A 463 -9.97 -2.84 -10.00
N SER A 464 -10.25 -2.47 -11.25
CA SER A 464 -11.57 -1.98 -11.67
C SER A 464 -12.65 -3.08 -11.80
N MET A 465 -12.25 -4.35 -11.92
CA MET A 465 -13.16 -5.47 -12.16
C MET A 465 -13.77 -6.07 -10.88
N GLY A 466 -13.33 -5.65 -9.69
CA GLY A 466 -13.84 -6.18 -8.42
C GLY A 466 -13.42 -7.63 -8.20
N LEU A 467 -12.11 -7.88 -8.11
CA LEU A 467 -11.55 -9.21 -7.94
C LEU A 467 -12.08 -9.91 -6.68
N THR A 468 -12.30 -11.22 -6.81
CA THR A 468 -12.60 -12.13 -5.71
C THR A 468 -11.45 -13.12 -5.53
N PRO A 469 -11.32 -13.80 -4.38
CA PRO A 469 -10.27 -14.80 -4.20
C PRO A 469 -10.32 -15.94 -5.22
N THR A 470 -11.46 -16.21 -5.85
CA THR A 470 -11.59 -17.22 -6.91
C THR A 470 -11.36 -16.67 -8.32
N SER A 471 -11.13 -15.36 -8.46
CA SER A 471 -10.85 -14.74 -9.75
C SER A 471 -9.49 -15.20 -10.29
N ASP A 472 -9.41 -15.40 -11.60
CA ASP A 472 -8.15 -15.56 -12.31
C ASP A 472 -7.40 -14.23 -12.35
N LEU A 473 -6.12 -14.27 -12.00
CA LEU A 473 -5.24 -13.11 -12.07
C LEU A 473 -4.50 -13.14 -13.43
N PRO A 474 -4.70 -12.17 -14.32
CA PRO A 474 -4.22 -12.23 -15.70
C PRO A 474 -2.76 -11.80 -15.83
N PHE A 475 -1.87 -12.29 -14.96
CA PHE A 475 -0.46 -11.92 -14.94
C PHE A 475 0.43 -13.11 -15.26
N THR A 476 1.45 -12.87 -16.07
CA THR A 476 2.61 -13.76 -16.18
C THR A 476 3.52 -13.62 -14.95
N ASN A 477 4.41 -14.59 -14.73
CA ASN A 477 5.35 -14.51 -13.60
C ASN A 477 6.26 -13.27 -13.69
N THR A 478 6.68 -12.86 -14.90
CA THR A 478 7.51 -11.67 -15.08
C THR A 478 6.77 -10.38 -14.73
N GLU A 479 5.51 -10.25 -15.14
CA GLU A 479 4.66 -9.10 -14.78
C GLU A 479 4.40 -9.06 -13.27
N ALA A 480 4.07 -10.21 -12.66
CA ALA A 480 3.88 -10.31 -11.22
C ALA A 480 5.16 -9.99 -10.44
N SER A 481 6.31 -10.50 -10.89
CA SER A 481 7.63 -10.17 -10.33
C SER A 481 7.85 -8.66 -10.31
N TYR A 482 7.63 -8.01 -11.45
CA TYR A 482 7.82 -6.57 -11.55
C TYR A 482 6.89 -5.79 -10.61
N LEU A 483 5.60 -6.13 -10.52
CA LEU A 483 4.67 -5.45 -9.63
C LEU A 483 5.05 -5.60 -8.15
N ILE A 484 5.47 -6.80 -7.75
CA ILE A 484 5.97 -7.07 -6.39
C ILE A 484 7.24 -6.25 -6.14
N GLY A 485 8.21 -6.31 -7.05
CA GLY A 485 9.47 -5.57 -6.96
C GLY A 485 9.26 -4.06 -6.92
N LEU A 486 8.34 -3.52 -7.73
CA LEU A 486 7.99 -2.10 -7.76
C LEU A 486 7.39 -1.65 -6.42
N ASN A 487 6.47 -2.43 -5.84
CA ASN A 487 5.90 -2.12 -4.53
C ASN A 487 6.99 -1.99 -3.44
N PHE A 488 7.94 -2.94 -3.41
CA PHE A 488 9.04 -2.88 -2.45
C PHE A 488 10.08 -1.81 -2.79
N ARG A 489 10.27 -1.46 -4.07
CA ARG A 489 11.12 -0.32 -4.47
C ARG A 489 10.53 1.00 -3.99
N LEU A 490 9.21 1.20 -4.09
CA LEU A 490 8.53 2.37 -3.53
C LEU A 490 8.66 2.42 -2.00
N THR A 491 8.45 1.28 -1.33
CA THR A 491 8.65 1.13 0.12
C THR A 491 10.07 1.54 0.55
N LEU A 492 11.08 1.10 -0.20
CA LEU A 492 12.47 1.48 0.06
C LEU A 492 12.69 2.99 -0.06
N HIS A 493 12.13 3.62 -1.09
CA HIS A 493 12.28 5.07 -1.28
C HIS A 493 11.62 5.84 -0.13
N GLU A 494 10.42 5.44 0.31
CA GLU A 494 9.78 6.05 1.49
C GLU A 494 10.63 5.89 2.74
N ALA A 495 11.20 4.70 2.99
CA ALA A 495 12.05 4.44 4.16
C ALA A 495 13.31 5.32 4.17
N ILE A 496 14.00 5.43 3.02
CA ILE A 496 15.19 6.30 2.89
C ILE A 496 14.82 7.76 3.15
N ILE A 497 13.72 8.24 2.57
CA ILE A 497 13.31 9.64 2.74
C ILE A 497 12.92 9.90 4.20
N ALA A 498 12.08 9.05 4.79
CA ALA A 498 11.63 9.15 6.17
C ALA A 498 12.80 9.11 7.17
N GLY A 499 13.81 8.27 6.91
CA GLY A 499 14.97 8.08 7.78
C GLY A 499 16.03 9.18 7.66
N ALA A 500 16.41 9.53 6.43
CA ALA A 500 17.60 10.35 6.18
C ALA A 500 17.30 11.79 5.78
N PHE A 501 16.10 12.09 5.25
CA PHE A 501 15.83 13.38 4.62
C PHE A 501 14.58 14.10 5.14
N ASN A 502 13.74 13.47 5.97
CA ASN A 502 12.47 14.05 6.44
C ASN A 502 12.62 15.49 6.97
N GLU A 503 13.62 15.73 7.82
CA GLU A 503 13.87 17.06 8.42
C GLU A 503 14.40 18.09 7.42
N GLU A 504 14.96 17.66 6.29
CA GLU A 504 15.46 18.53 5.21
C GLU A 504 14.37 18.92 4.21
N LEU A 505 13.19 18.30 4.28
CA LEU A 505 12.12 18.52 3.32
C LEU A 505 11.11 19.54 3.83
N SER A 506 11.01 20.67 3.12
CA SER A 506 9.88 21.57 3.31
C SER A 506 8.59 20.89 2.85
N VAL A 507 7.48 21.13 3.58
CA VAL A 507 6.13 20.70 3.17
C VAL A 507 5.76 21.26 1.78
N PHE A 508 6.36 22.39 1.38
CA PHE A 508 6.18 23.03 0.08
C PHE A 508 7.42 22.91 -0.83
N GLY A 509 8.45 22.17 -0.42
CA GLY A 509 9.65 21.93 -1.22
C GLY A 509 9.41 20.87 -2.29
N SER A 510 10.24 20.86 -3.34
CA SER A 510 10.17 19.85 -4.40
C SER A 510 10.77 18.52 -3.92
N LYS A 511 9.94 17.67 -3.30
CA LYS A 511 10.36 16.28 -2.97
C LYS A 511 10.44 15.43 -4.23
N GLY A 512 9.76 15.82 -5.31
CA GLY A 512 9.80 15.11 -6.60
C GLY A 512 11.20 14.94 -7.18
N ALA A 513 12.10 15.92 -6.97
CA ALA A 513 13.50 15.81 -7.37
C ALA A 513 14.24 14.72 -6.57
N LEU A 514 13.97 14.60 -5.26
CA LEU A 514 14.59 13.59 -4.40
C LEU A 514 14.18 12.18 -4.82
N TYR A 515 12.88 11.97 -5.08
CA TYR A 515 12.38 10.70 -5.60
C TYR A 515 13.05 10.31 -6.93
N LYS A 516 13.29 11.29 -7.81
CA LYS A 516 13.98 11.08 -9.08
C LYS A 516 15.46 10.72 -8.87
N ASP A 517 16.17 11.41 -7.99
CA ASP A 517 17.59 11.14 -7.73
C ASP A 517 17.80 9.76 -7.09
N MET A 518 16.77 9.21 -6.44
CA MET A 518 16.79 7.91 -5.78
C MET A 518 16.24 6.76 -6.65
N GLU A 519 15.69 7.04 -7.84
CA GLU A 519 14.86 6.10 -8.61
C GLU A 519 15.56 4.77 -8.96
N ALA A 520 16.91 4.78 -9.01
CA ALA A 520 17.74 3.62 -9.31
C ALA A 520 18.31 2.91 -8.06
N LEU A 521 18.03 3.38 -6.85
CA LEU A 521 18.57 2.78 -5.63
C LEU A 521 17.93 1.42 -5.33
N SER A 522 18.78 0.42 -5.12
CA SER A 522 18.38 -0.93 -4.77
C SER A 522 18.39 -1.20 -3.26
N PHE A 523 17.80 -2.31 -2.79
CA PHE A 523 17.96 -2.69 -1.38
C PHE A 523 19.42 -3.05 -1.07
N ASP A 524 20.13 -3.64 -2.04
CA ASP A 524 21.58 -3.85 -1.95
C ASP A 524 22.34 -2.54 -1.76
N ASP A 525 21.98 -1.49 -2.53
CA ASP A 525 22.55 -0.15 -2.37
C ASP A 525 22.24 0.45 -1.00
N TYR A 526 20.99 0.35 -0.56
CA TYR A 526 20.58 0.81 0.76
C TYR A 526 21.42 0.15 1.85
N TYR A 527 21.57 -1.17 1.84
CA TYR A 527 22.29 -1.85 2.90
C TYR A 527 23.78 -1.48 2.88
N LYS A 528 24.44 -1.60 1.72
CA LYS A 528 25.89 -1.39 1.61
C LYS A 528 26.32 0.07 1.73
N LYS A 529 25.48 1.01 1.27
CA LYS A 529 25.86 2.43 1.15
C LYS A 529 25.19 3.34 2.17
N ILE A 530 24.08 2.90 2.77
CA ILE A 530 23.33 3.66 3.78
C ILE A 530 23.38 2.95 5.14
N ALA A 531 22.84 1.74 5.26
CA ALA A 531 22.73 1.07 6.55
C ALA A 531 24.10 0.78 7.19
N VAL A 532 25.06 0.24 6.42
CA VAL A 532 26.43 0.01 6.88
C VAL A 532 27.07 1.33 7.34
N MET A 533 27.00 2.38 6.52
CA MET A 533 27.60 3.68 6.83
C MET A 533 27.02 4.33 8.09
N VAL A 534 25.71 4.19 8.31
CA VAL A 534 25.04 4.68 9.53
C VAL A 534 25.50 3.90 10.77
N ASN A 535 25.61 2.59 10.68
CA ASN A 535 26.00 1.72 11.80
C ASN A 535 27.51 1.74 12.08
N GLU A 536 28.37 1.95 11.09
CA GLU A 536 29.83 2.11 11.28
C GLU A 536 30.17 3.33 12.13
N ARG A 537 29.39 4.41 11.99
CA ARG A 537 29.51 5.60 12.87
C ARG A 537 29.21 5.27 14.33
N GLN A 538 28.53 4.16 14.60
CA GLN A 538 28.21 3.65 15.92
C GLN A 538 29.15 2.50 16.36
N GLY A 539 30.22 2.24 15.60
CA GLY A 539 31.24 1.24 15.94
C GLY A 539 30.92 -0.19 15.52
N VAL A 540 29.90 -0.41 14.69
CA VAL A 540 29.50 -1.72 14.18
C VAL A 540 30.20 -1.98 12.85
N THR A 541 30.83 -3.15 12.67
CA THR A 541 31.49 -3.49 11.41
C THR A 541 30.50 -4.10 10.42
N GLU A 542 30.75 -3.99 9.10
CA GLU A 542 29.93 -4.65 8.06
C GLU A 542 29.75 -6.15 8.35
N LYS A 543 30.80 -6.81 8.84
CA LYS A 543 30.78 -8.22 9.25
C LYS A 543 29.76 -8.48 10.37
N ASP A 544 29.72 -7.62 11.39
CA ASP A 544 28.75 -7.76 12.49
C ASP A 544 27.31 -7.66 11.97
N ILE A 545 27.07 -6.77 11.00
CA ILE A 545 25.75 -6.61 10.40
C ILE A 545 25.40 -7.86 9.57
N GLN A 546 26.30 -8.32 8.70
CA GLN A 546 26.12 -9.55 7.91
C GLN A 546 25.91 -10.82 8.77
N GLU A 547 26.61 -10.95 9.90
CA GLU A 547 26.39 -12.05 10.83
C GLU A 547 25.04 -11.90 11.56
N SER A 548 24.63 -10.66 11.87
CA SER A 548 23.39 -10.42 12.59
C SER A 548 22.14 -10.78 11.80
N VAL A 549 22.16 -10.71 10.46
CA VAL A 549 20.98 -10.90 9.60
C VAL A 549 20.55 -12.34 9.35
N ASN A 550 21.41 -13.32 9.64
CA ASN A 550 21.17 -14.73 9.35
C ASN A 550 20.58 -15.47 10.56
N LEU A 551 19.39 -16.04 10.43
CA LEU A 551 18.75 -16.84 11.50
C LEU A 551 19.49 -18.15 11.81
N GLU A 552 20.27 -18.69 10.88
CA GLU A 552 21.07 -19.91 11.14
C GLU A 552 22.02 -19.69 12.34
N ASN A 553 22.49 -18.46 12.56
CA ASN A 553 23.36 -18.08 13.69
C ASN A 553 22.66 -18.14 15.05
N ARG A 554 21.34 -18.33 15.07
CA ARG A 554 20.50 -18.41 16.28
C ARG A 554 19.80 -19.77 16.42
N SER A 555 20.24 -20.77 15.65
CA SER A 555 19.64 -22.12 15.60
C SER A 555 19.49 -22.76 16.98
N GLU A 556 20.52 -22.66 17.82
CA GLU A 556 20.55 -23.34 19.12
C GLU A 556 19.52 -22.78 20.10
N GLN A 557 19.32 -21.46 20.08
CA GLN A 557 18.27 -20.79 20.87
C GLN A 557 16.89 -21.11 20.30
N LEU A 558 16.72 -20.97 18.98
CA LEU A 558 15.43 -21.16 18.29
C LEU A 558 14.84 -22.57 18.47
N LYS A 559 15.67 -23.62 18.42
CA LYS A 559 15.22 -25.00 18.67
C LYS A 559 14.54 -25.15 20.04
N GLN A 560 15.01 -24.39 21.03
CA GLN A 560 14.56 -24.45 22.42
C GLN A 560 13.37 -23.54 22.72
N VAL A 561 12.95 -22.68 21.79
CA VAL A 561 11.77 -21.83 21.95
C VAL A 561 10.52 -22.72 22.02
N LYS A 562 9.77 -22.59 23.12
CA LYS A 562 8.48 -23.26 23.34
C LYS A 562 7.36 -22.49 22.66
N GLY A 563 6.30 -23.17 22.25
CA GLY A 563 5.15 -22.54 21.58
C GLY A 563 5.48 -21.93 20.20
N LEU A 564 6.67 -22.20 19.65
CA LEU A 564 7.07 -21.77 18.32
C LEU A 564 6.37 -22.62 17.25
N HIS A 565 5.71 -21.97 16.31
CA HIS A 565 5.14 -22.57 15.11
C HIS A 565 5.42 -21.72 13.88
N LEU A 566 5.80 -22.37 12.78
CA LEU A 566 6.09 -21.74 11.51
C LEU A 566 5.02 -22.10 10.49
N VAL A 567 4.58 -21.13 9.71
CA VAL A 567 3.78 -21.35 8.50
C VAL A 567 4.68 -21.03 7.32
N LEU A 568 4.80 -21.97 6.38
CA LEU A 568 5.73 -21.89 5.26
C LEU A 568 5.03 -22.24 3.94
N SER A 569 5.51 -21.66 2.84
CA SER A 569 5.19 -22.09 1.49
C SER A 569 6.41 -22.71 0.81
N ASP A 570 6.19 -23.83 0.12
CA ASP A 570 7.26 -24.59 -0.54
C ASP A 570 7.85 -23.91 -1.77
N ASN A 571 7.07 -23.04 -2.39
CA ASN A 571 7.48 -22.25 -3.53
C ASN A 571 7.72 -20.77 -3.19
N ASP A 572 7.98 -20.43 -1.92
CA ASP A 572 8.32 -19.05 -1.53
C ASP A 572 9.65 -18.62 -2.19
N PHE A 573 9.58 -17.61 -3.06
CA PHE A 573 10.74 -17.13 -3.83
C PHE A 573 11.77 -16.37 -2.97
N LEU A 574 11.44 -15.99 -1.73
CA LEU A 574 12.41 -15.35 -0.82
C LEU A 574 13.34 -16.36 -0.12
N LEU A 575 13.06 -17.66 -0.25
CA LEU A 575 13.84 -18.74 0.34
C LEU A 575 14.52 -19.56 -0.75
N ASN A 576 15.83 -19.70 -0.67
CA ASN A 576 16.52 -20.68 -1.50
C ASN A 576 16.28 -22.11 -0.97
N PRO A 577 16.53 -23.17 -1.76
CA PRO A 577 16.26 -24.55 -1.34
C PRO A 577 17.00 -24.98 -0.06
N LYS A 578 18.19 -24.43 0.20
CA LYS A 578 18.95 -24.72 1.43
C LYS A 578 18.24 -24.13 2.65
N GLU A 579 17.79 -22.87 2.55
CA GLU A 579 17.09 -22.16 3.63
C GLU A 579 15.75 -22.81 3.96
N LEU A 580 14.94 -23.12 2.94
CA LEU A 580 13.67 -23.83 3.14
C LEU A 580 13.88 -25.19 3.81
N ASN A 581 14.88 -25.95 3.36
CA ASN A 581 15.22 -27.22 3.99
C ASN A 581 15.72 -27.04 5.43
N TRP A 582 16.48 -25.98 5.71
CA TRP A 582 16.90 -25.64 7.08
C TRP A 582 15.70 -25.35 7.97
N LEU A 583 14.72 -24.57 7.53
CA LEU A 583 13.49 -24.30 8.29
C LEU A 583 12.72 -25.60 8.57
N LYS A 584 12.49 -26.43 7.54
CA LYS A 584 11.75 -27.70 7.68
C LYS A 584 12.42 -28.69 8.64
N THR A 585 13.75 -28.76 8.60
CA THR A 585 14.53 -29.72 9.40
C THR A 585 14.77 -29.23 10.82
N THR A 586 15.10 -27.95 10.99
CA THR A 586 15.36 -27.34 12.31
C THR A 586 14.10 -27.27 13.16
N PHE A 587 12.94 -27.05 12.52
CA PHE A 587 11.65 -26.90 13.18
C PHE A 587 10.70 -28.08 12.89
N ALA A 588 11.25 -29.28 12.71
CA ALA A 588 10.44 -30.48 12.48
C ALA A 588 9.38 -30.68 13.58
N GLY A 589 8.11 -30.83 13.18
CA GLY A 589 6.97 -30.93 14.10
C GLY A 589 6.44 -29.58 14.62
N LYS A 590 7.04 -28.46 14.22
CA LYS A 590 6.62 -27.09 14.53
C LYS A 590 6.30 -26.28 13.26
N THR A 591 5.98 -26.95 12.15
CA THR A 591 5.74 -26.32 10.85
C THR A 591 4.39 -26.74 10.27
N THR A 592 3.69 -25.80 9.66
CA THR A 592 2.63 -26.03 8.67
C THR A 592 3.18 -25.60 7.33
N VAL A 593 3.15 -26.50 6.35
CA VAL A 593 3.76 -26.26 5.04
C VAL A 593 2.70 -26.36 3.95
N PHE A 594 2.61 -25.35 3.11
CA PHE A 594 1.75 -25.31 1.93
C PHE A 594 2.58 -25.58 0.68
N GLU A 595 2.09 -26.44 -0.21
CA GLU A 595 2.78 -26.74 -1.48
C GLU A 595 2.82 -25.53 -2.42
N GLN A 596 1.81 -24.67 -2.33
CA GLN A 596 1.61 -23.50 -3.18
C GLN A 596 1.08 -22.33 -2.35
N GLY A 597 1.62 -21.15 -2.60
CA GLY A 597 1.27 -19.90 -1.91
C GLY A 597 2.16 -18.74 -2.34
N GLY A 598 3.37 -19.04 -2.86
CA GLY A 598 4.38 -18.03 -3.09
C GLY A 598 4.82 -17.44 -1.75
N HIS A 599 4.94 -16.12 -1.68
CA HIS A 599 5.18 -15.39 -0.46
C HIS A 599 3.87 -14.78 0.07
N LEU A 600 3.30 -15.33 1.15
CA LEU A 600 2.07 -14.86 1.80
C LEU A 600 0.76 -14.95 0.97
N GLY A 601 0.79 -15.47 -0.26
CA GLY A 601 -0.39 -15.61 -1.12
C GLY A 601 -1.44 -16.60 -0.59
N GLU A 602 -1.09 -17.36 0.44
CA GLU A 602 -1.93 -18.30 1.18
C GLU A 602 -2.69 -17.67 2.36
N LEU A 603 -2.38 -16.43 2.77
CA LEU A 603 -2.95 -15.81 3.98
C LEU A 603 -4.49 -15.71 3.99
N TRP A 604 -5.10 -15.57 2.81
CA TRP A 604 -6.56 -15.50 2.67
C TRP A 604 -7.23 -16.88 2.73
N ARG A 605 -6.46 -17.97 2.63
CA ARG A 605 -7.01 -19.32 2.50
C ARG A 605 -7.57 -19.82 3.83
N PRO A 606 -8.81 -20.36 3.85
CA PRO A 606 -9.41 -20.87 5.08
C PRO A 606 -8.58 -21.93 5.80
N GLU A 607 -7.84 -22.77 5.05
CA GLU A 607 -7.00 -23.83 5.62
C GLU A 607 -5.84 -23.27 6.45
N LEU A 608 -5.20 -22.20 5.98
CA LEU A 608 -4.16 -21.51 6.73
C LEU A 608 -4.73 -20.79 7.94
N GLN A 609 -5.84 -20.08 7.77
CA GLN A 609 -6.49 -19.37 8.88
C GLN A 609 -6.89 -20.35 9.98
N ALA A 610 -7.41 -21.53 9.62
CA ALA A 610 -7.73 -22.59 10.58
C ALA A 610 -6.49 -23.11 11.30
N ALA A 611 -5.38 -23.33 10.57
CA ALA A 611 -4.12 -23.76 11.17
C ALA A 611 -3.57 -22.74 12.18
N ILE A 612 -3.64 -21.44 11.86
CA ILE A 612 -3.24 -20.36 12.78
C ILE A 612 -4.13 -20.36 14.01
N ARG A 613 -5.46 -20.38 13.86
CA ARG A 613 -6.40 -20.44 14.99
C ARG A 613 -6.13 -21.64 15.89
N GLU A 614 -5.85 -22.80 15.31
CA GLU A 614 -5.52 -24.00 16.09
C GLU A 614 -4.27 -23.78 16.97
N GLN A 615 -3.23 -23.12 16.44
CA GLN A 615 -2.04 -22.81 17.23
C GLN A 615 -2.33 -21.79 18.34
N LEU A 616 -3.14 -20.78 18.07
CA LEU A 616 -3.54 -19.79 19.07
C LEU A 616 -4.34 -20.43 20.23
N ARG A 617 -5.14 -21.47 19.95
CA ARG A 617 -5.93 -22.21 20.95
C ARG A 617 -5.14 -23.21 21.78
N LYS A 618 -4.12 -23.86 21.19
CA LYS A 618 -3.37 -24.98 21.81
C LYS A 618 -2.79 -24.66 23.19
N ASN A 619 -2.48 -23.40 23.46
CA ASN A 619 -1.88 -22.97 24.72
C ASN A 619 -2.84 -22.21 25.64
N TYR A 620 -4.08 -21.95 25.20
CA TYR A 620 -5.16 -21.41 26.04
C TYR A 620 -5.77 -22.49 26.96
N ASN A 621 -5.90 -23.72 26.45
CA ASN A 621 -6.59 -24.82 27.15
C ASN A 621 -5.67 -25.79 27.93
N ASN A 622 -4.36 -25.53 27.97
CA ASN A 622 -3.38 -26.38 28.66
C ASN A 622 -3.04 -25.89 30.09
N LYS A 623 -3.89 -25.05 30.70
CA LYS A 623 -3.78 -24.65 32.12
C LYS A 623 -5.13 -24.72 32.81
#